data_AF-A0A1Y1CKU1-F1
#
_entry.id   AF-A0A1Y1CKU1-F1
#
_cell.length_a   1.000
_cell.length_b   1.000
_cell.length_c   1.000
_cell.angle_alpha   90.00
_cell.angle_beta   90.00
_cell.angle_gamma   90.00
#
_symmetry.space_group_name_H-M   'P 1'
#
loop_
_entity.id
_entity.type
_entity.pdbx_description
1 polymer ?
#
loop_
_entity_poly.entity_id
_entity_poly.type
_entity_poly.pdbx_seq_one_letter_code
_entity_poly.pdbx_strand_id
1 'polypeptide(L)'
;MKKATLILFLLLLPTILAFSQEWKSLHTYKKETENTVLQDGCWLKKDRKRNTEVWQQANIYNLGIDKGNEKYKSIRQIRDFYTFFNEVCIEKGHDIKWLGIASVAANQLAKTENGFLRIFIIRNKELVLFAHNGSEKVFSFAFPQIRDVYFSNEIIKGEKALKWDEKYGTIEQCEILEPLYNQLSEKAIWKLDRMAKGKGIFKLGVPKKLRFIGDIRNCKDRYKHGKNKLIPYFKNSNN
;
A
#
# COMPACT_ATOMS: atom_id res chain seq x y z
N MET A 1 -57.49 -15.83 32.23
CA MET A 1 -56.20 -15.10 32.31
C MET A 1 -55.05 -16.09 32.12
N LYS A 2 -54.37 -16.07 30.97
CA LYS A 2 -53.06 -16.72 30.79
C LYS A 2 -52.19 -15.72 30.04
N LYS A 3 -51.22 -15.14 30.73
CA LYS A 3 -50.21 -14.25 30.13
C LYS A 3 -49.22 -15.15 29.39
N ALA A 4 -49.16 -15.04 28.07
CA ALA A 4 -48.09 -15.63 27.28
C ALA A 4 -46.88 -14.70 27.36
N THR A 5 -45.84 -15.14 28.06
CA THR A 5 -44.55 -14.44 28.10
C THR A 5 -43.77 -14.80 26.84
N LEU A 6 -43.68 -13.86 25.91
CA LEU A 6 -42.85 -13.99 24.71
C LEU A 6 -41.39 -13.73 25.11
N ILE A 7 -40.57 -14.78 25.18
CA ILE A 7 -39.13 -14.66 25.41
C ILE A 7 -38.47 -14.36 24.06
N LEU A 8 -38.05 -13.11 23.87
CA LEU A 8 -37.28 -12.66 22.72
C LEU A 8 -35.81 -13.08 22.91
N PHE A 9 -35.38 -14.16 22.25
CA PHE A 9 -33.95 -14.48 22.14
C PHE A 9 -33.30 -13.49 21.16
N LEU A 10 -32.66 -12.45 21.70
CA LEU A 10 -31.71 -11.63 20.93
C LEU A 10 -30.47 -12.49 20.67
N LEU A 11 -30.39 -13.08 19.48
CA LEU A 11 -29.15 -13.62 18.93
C LEU A 11 -28.18 -12.45 18.72
N LEU A 12 -27.33 -12.20 19.70
CA LEU A 12 -26.13 -11.39 19.54
C LEU A 12 -25.21 -12.14 18.57
N LEU A 13 -25.39 -11.88 17.27
CA LEU A 13 -24.39 -12.26 16.27
C LEU A 13 -23.06 -11.63 16.73
N PRO A 14 -21.97 -12.42 16.89
CA PRO A 14 -20.68 -11.84 17.14
C PRO A 14 -20.37 -10.96 15.94
N THR A 15 -20.40 -9.64 16.16
CA THR A 15 -19.79 -8.71 15.23
C THR A 15 -18.38 -9.24 15.01
N ILE A 16 -18.06 -9.62 13.78
CA ILE A 16 -16.69 -9.94 13.41
C ILE A 16 -15.97 -8.60 13.57
N LEU A 17 -15.45 -8.37 14.77
CA LEU A 17 -14.62 -7.24 15.09
C LEU A 17 -13.55 -7.22 14.00
N ALA A 18 -13.43 -6.09 13.32
CA ALA A 18 -12.40 -5.89 12.31
C ALA A 18 -11.04 -5.93 13.02
N PHE A 19 -10.54 -7.15 13.27
CA PHE A 19 -9.28 -7.37 13.94
C PHE A 19 -8.19 -6.78 13.06
N SER A 20 -7.38 -5.90 13.65
CA SER A 20 -6.09 -5.54 13.05
C SER A 20 -5.31 -6.83 12.86
N GLN A 21 -4.81 -7.06 11.65
CA GLN A 21 -3.98 -8.23 11.42
C GLN A 21 -2.51 -8.00 11.79
N GLU A 22 -2.07 -6.74 11.94
CA GLU A 22 -0.78 -6.44 12.57
C GLU A 22 -0.94 -6.29 14.09
N TRP A 23 -0.15 -7.05 14.83
CA TRP A 23 -0.10 -7.02 16.29
C TRP A 23 1.24 -6.50 16.79
N LYS A 24 1.24 -5.71 17.87
CA LYS A 24 2.49 -5.19 18.44
C LYS A 24 3.39 -6.31 18.96
N SER A 25 2.80 -7.32 19.59
CA SER A 25 3.48 -8.49 20.15
C SER A 25 2.48 -9.64 20.37
N LEU A 26 3.00 -10.85 20.57
CA LEU A 26 2.19 -12.02 20.90
C LEU A 26 1.46 -11.84 22.25
N HIS A 27 2.05 -11.10 23.18
CA HIS A 27 1.40 -10.77 24.46
C HIS A 27 0.14 -9.94 24.25
N THR A 28 0.20 -8.89 23.41
CA THR A 28 -0.98 -8.08 23.07
C THR A 28 -2.03 -8.92 22.35
N TYR A 29 -1.61 -9.75 21.38
CA TYR A 29 -2.50 -10.66 20.66
C TYR A 29 -3.25 -11.61 21.61
N LYS A 30 -2.52 -12.31 22.49
CA LYS A 30 -3.10 -13.23 23.48
C LYS A 30 -4.06 -12.53 24.43
N LYS A 31 -3.73 -11.30 24.85
CA LYS A 31 -4.59 -10.52 25.74
C LYS A 31 -5.93 -10.15 25.08
N GLU A 32 -5.93 -9.85 23.79
CA GLU A 32 -7.11 -9.34 23.09
C GLU A 32 -7.93 -10.43 22.38
N THR A 33 -7.33 -11.58 22.07
CA THR A 33 -7.98 -12.67 21.32
C THR A 33 -8.07 -13.98 22.07
N GLU A 34 -7.45 -14.08 23.26
CA GLU A 34 -7.27 -15.31 24.05
C GLU A 34 -6.44 -16.41 23.37
N ASN A 35 -6.09 -16.25 22.09
CA ASN A 35 -5.27 -17.19 21.34
C ASN A 35 -3.79 -17.07 21.71
N THR A 36 -3.13 -18.21 21.89
CA THR A 36 -1.68 -18.30 22.17
C THR A 36 -0.83 -18.35 20.91
N VAL A 37 -1.45 -18.59 19.75
CA VAL A 37 -0.82 -18.72 18.44
C VAL A 37 -1.56 -17.81 17.46
N LEU A 38 -0.81 -17.11 16.60
CA LEU A 38 -1.39 -16.24 15.59
C LEU A 38 -2.25 -17.05 14.62
N GLN A 39 -3.49 -16.61 14.43
CA GLN A 39 -4.36 -17.11 13.37
C GLN A 39 -3.85 -16.70 11.98
N ASP A 40 -4.31 -17.41 10.96
CA ASP A 40 -3.99 -17.10 9.58
C ASP A 40 -4.35 -15.65 9.22
N GLY A 41 -3.50 -15.04 8.40
CA GLY A 41 -3.59 -13.62 8.08
C GLY A 41 -3.09 -12.69 9.18
N CYS A 42 -2.83 -13.14 10.41
CA CYS A 42 -2.26 -12.29 11.46
C CYS A 42 -0.73 -12.34 11.48
N TRP A 43 -0.08 -11.21 11.77
CA TRP A 43 1.37 -11.12 11.92
C TRP A 43 1.76 -10.17 13.07
N LEU A 44 2.96 -10.32 13.62
CA LEU A 44 3.51 -9.31 14.52
C LEU A 44 4.23 -8.22 13.73
N LYS A 45 4.27 -7.01 14.28
CA LYS A 45 5.04 -5.89 13.69
C LYS A 45 6.50 -6.24 13.42
N LYS A 46 7.10 -7.14 14.23
CA LYS A 46 8.47 -7.63 14.02
C LYS A 46 8.58 -8.55 12.79
N ASP A 47 7.53 -9.30 12.48
CA ASP A 47 7.47 -10.25 11.37
C ASP A 47 7.51 -9.50 10.04
N ARG A 48 6.62 -8.49 9.88
CA ARG A 48 6.66 -7.60 8.71
C ARG A 48 8.01 -6.88 8.57
N LYS A 49 8.53 -6.30 9.65
CA LYS A 49 9.80 -5.56 9.59
C LYS A 49 11.00 -6.42 9.21
N ARG A 50 10.92 -7.72 9.43
CA ARG A 50 11.98 -8.70 9.13
C ARG A 50 11.63 -9.58 7.93
N ASN A 51 10.51 -9.33 7.26
CA ASN A 51 9.99 -10.16 6.16
C ASN A 51 9.97 -11.67 6.49
N THR A 52 9.53 -12.05 7.69
CA THR A 52 9.55 -13.47 8.11
C THR A 52 8.46 -14.28 7.40
N GLU A 53 8.59 -15.60 7.43
CA GLU A 53 7.59 -16.53 6.87
C GLU A 53 6.17 -16.27 7.40
N VAL A 54 6.01 -15.94 8.70
CA VAL A 54 4.71 -15.58 9.29
C VAL A 54 4.05 -14.41 8.54
N TRP A 55 4.84 -13.38 8.19
CA TRP A 55 4.35 -12.25 7.42
C TRP A 55 4.01 -12.64 5.97
N GLN A 56 4.84 -13.47 5.34
CA GLN A 56 4.62 -13.93 3.97
C GLN A 56 3.36 -14.80 3.87
N GLN A 57 3.17 -15.76 4.77
CA GLN A 57 1.98 -16.62 4.83
C GLN A 57 0.72 -15.81 5.14
N ALA A 58 0.81 -14.83 6.04
CA ALA A 58 -0.31 -13.92 6.29
C ALA A 58 -0.71 -13.14 5.03
N ASN A 59 0.25 -12.65 4.24
CA ASN A 59 -0.05 -11.97 2.98
C ASN A 59 -0.68 -12.88 1.94
N ILE A 60 -0.22 -14.12 1.82
CA ILE A 60 -0.78 -15.13 0.90
C ILE A 60 -2.22 -15.45 1.32
N TYR A 61 -2.45 -15.69 2.61
CA TYR A 61 -3.79 -15.90 3.14
C TYR A 61 -4.71 -14.72 2.82
N ASN A 62 -4.25 -13.50 3.05
CA ASN A 62 -5.02 -12.29 2.77
C ASN A 62 -5.36 -12.14 1.28
N LEU A 63 -4.47 -12.56 0.38
CA LEU A 63 -4.77 -12.58 -1.05
C LEU A 63 -5.88 -13.56 -1.40
N GLY A 64 -6.03 -14.64 -0.63
CA GLY A 64 -7.05 -15.67 -0.83
C GLY A 64 -8.44 -15.33 -0.31
N ILE A 65 -8.61 -14.23 0.44
CA ILE A 65 -9.90 -13.86 1.03
C ILE A 65 -10.49 -12.57 0.44
N ASP A 66 -11.80 -12.45 0.47
CA ASP A 66 -12.50 -11.24 0.06
C ASP A 66 -12.11 -10.04 0.92
N LYS A 67 -11.87 -8.90 0.26
CA LYS A 67 -11.45 -7.63 0.89
C LYS A 67 -10.19 -7.75 1.75
N GLY A 68 -9.28 -8.68 1.41
CA GLY A 68 -7.99 -8.84 2.09
C GLY A 68 -7.14 -7.57 2.11
N ASN A 69 -7.30 -6.69 1.12
CA ASN A 69 -6.65 -5.37 1.08
C ASN A 69 -7.00 -4.49 2.30
N GLU A 70 -8.19 -4.63 2.87
CA GLU A 70 -8.63 -3.81 4.02
C GLU A 70 -7.86 -4.16 5.31
N LYS A 71 -7.09 -5.25 5.34
CA LYS A 71 -6.28 -5.66 6.50
C LYS A 71 -5.03 -4.80 6.70
N TYR A 72 -4.62 -4.06 5.68
CA TYR A 72 -3.44 -3.20 5.68
C TYR A 72 -3.84 -1.76 6.01
N LYS A 73 -3.54 -1.31 7.22
CA LYS A 73 -4.02 -0.03 7.79
C LYS A 73 -3.04 1.14 7.62
N SER A 74 -1.80 0.87 7.21
CA SER A 74 -0.77 1.91 7.06
C SER A 74 -0.07 1.82 5.71
N ILE A 75 0.43 2.96 5.24
CA ILE A 75 1.23 3.07 4.03
C ILE A 75 2.48 2.19 4.14
N ARG A 76 3.06 2.05 5.35
CA ARG A 76 4.18 1.13 5.59
C ARG A 76 3.81 -0.34 5.37
N GLN A 77 2.64 -0.77 5.81
CA GLN A 77 2.16 -2.14 5.58
C GLN A 77 1.92 -2.39 4.09
N ILE A 78 1.27 -1.45 3.39
CA ILE A 78 1.06 -1.50 1.93
C ILE A 78 2.39 -1.55 1.18
N ARG A 79 3.34 -0.70 1.54
CA ARG A 79 4.70 -0.71 0.97
C ARG A 79 5.37 -2.07 1.12
N ASP A 80 5.35 -2.62 2.34
CA ASP A 80 6.02 -3.89 2.62
C ASP A 80 5.33 -5.06 1.92
N PHE A 81 4.02 -4.98 1.73
CA PHE A 81 3.30 -5.91 0.87
C PHE A 81 3.77 -5.84 -0.58
N TYR A 82 3.90 -4.63 -1.16
CA TYR A 82 4.43 -4.48 -2.52
C TYR A 82 5.86 -5.00 -2.65
N THR A 83 6.71 -4.78 -1.64
CA THR A 83 8.07 -5.34 -1.62
C THR A 83 8.04 -6.87 -1.64
N PHE A 84 7.31 -7.48 -0.71
CA PHE A 84 7.16 -8.93 -0.64
C PHE A 84 6.61 -9.50 -1.96
N PHE A 85 5.53 -8.94 -2.48
CA PHE A 85 4.89 -9.51 -3.67
C PHE A 85 5.73 -9.30 -4.94
N ASN A 86 6.53 -8.23 -4.99
CA ASN A 86 7.54 -8.10 -6.03
C ASN A 86 8.56 -9.24 -5.99
N GLU A 87 9.06 -9.61 -4.80
CA GLU A 87 9.97 -10.76 -4.63
C GLU A 87 9.31 -12.05 -5.14
N VAL A 88 8.06 -12.31 -4.75
CA VAL A 88 7.27 -13.45 -5.25
C VAL A 88 7.15 -13.44 -6.78
N CYS A 89 6.89 -12.29 -7.38
CA CYS A 89 6.84 -12.17 -8.84
C CYS A 89 8.18 -12.52 -9.49
N ILE A 90 9.30 -12.07 -8.94
CA ILE A 90 10.64 -12.38 -9.45
C ILE A 90 10.92 -13.88 -9.33
N GLU A 91 10.63 -14.49 -8.19
CA GLU A 91 10.84 -15.92 -7.93
C GLU A 91 10.01 -16.81 -8.86
N LYS A 92 8.76 -16.43 -9.12
CA LYS A 92 7.90 -17.10 -10.12
C LYS A 92 8.31 -16.80 -11.57
N GLY A 93 9.24 -15.86 -11.78
CA GLY A 93 9.76 -15.51 -13.10
C GLY A 93 8.92 -14.50 -13.87
N HIS A 94 8.10 -13.67 -13.24
CA HIS A 94 7.41 -12.57 -13.93
C HIS A 94 8.38 -11.41 -14.21
N ASP A 95 8.16 -10.69 -15.32
CA ASP A 95 8.89 -9.45 -15.66
C ASP A 95 8.12 -8.17 -15.26
N ILE A 96 7.10 -8.30 -14.40
CA ILE A 96 6.26 -7.18 -13.93
C ILE A 96 7.11 -6.24 -13.06
N LYS A 97 7.16 -4.95 -13.40
CA LYS A 97 7.96 -3.95 -12.66
C LYS A 97 7.12 -3.02 -11.82
N TRP A 98 5.83 -2.93 -12.09
CA TRP A 98 4.91 -2.01 -11.42
C TRP A 98 4.95 -2.15 -9.88
N LEU A 99 5.05 -3.37 -9.35
CA LEU A 99 5.08 -3.62 -7.89
C LEU A 99 6.32 -3.01 -7.22
N GLY A 100 7.48 -3.16 -7.85
CA GLY A 100 8.71 -2.51 -7.39
C GLY A 100 8.59 -0.97 -7.41
N ILE A 101 8.00 -0.40 -8.46
CA ILE A 101 7.72 1.04 -8.55
C ILE A 101 6.79 1.48 -7.42
N ALA A 102 5.69 0.74 -7.20
CA ALA A 102 4.69 1.01 -6.18
C ALA A 102 5.30 0.96 -4.77
N SER A 103 6.19 0.01 -4.50
CA SER A 103 6.95 -0.05 -3.24
C SER A 103 7.82 1.20 -3.04
N VAL A 104 8.56 1.64 -4.07
CA VAL A 104 9.38 2.86 -3.99
C VAL A 104 8.52 4.10 -3.73
N ALA A 105 7.40 4.24 -4.44
CA ALA A 105 6.46 5.34 -4.26
C ALA A 105 5.83 5.33 -2.86
N ALA A 106 5.32 4.18 -2.42
CA ALA A 106 4.75 4.00 -1.09
C ALA A 106 5.78 4.26 0.02
N ASN A 107 7.06 3.94 -0.19
CA ASN A 107 8.13 4.28 0.75
C ASN A 107 8.35 5.79 0.88
N GLN A 108 8.22 6.56 -0.20
CA GLN A 108 8.27 8.01 -0.13
C GLN A 108 7.06 8.57 0.64
N LEU A 109 5.87 8.04 0.38
CA LEU A 109 4.63 8.45 1.06
C LEU A 109 4.61 8.05 2.53
N ALA A 110 5.14 6.89 2.91
CA ALA A 110 5.22 6.41 4.30
C ALA A 110 6.02 7.34 5.24
N LYS A 111 6.77 8.30 4.69
CA LYS A 111 7.41 9.37 5.47
C LYS A 111 6.38 10.33 6.08
N THR A 112 5.18 10.45 5.53
CA THR A 112 4.09 11.25 6.11
C THR A 112 3.56 10.67 7.42
N GLU A 113 3.76 9.36 7.65
CA GLU A 113 3.45 8.66 8.90
C GLU A 113 4.57 8.79 9.95
N ASN A 114 5.68 9.48 9.65
CA ASN A 114 6.69 9.79 10.65
C ASN A 114 6.26 11.04 11.42
N GLY A 115 6.06 10.92 12.74
CA GLY A 115 5.56 12.02 13.57
C GLY A 115 6.41 13.29 13.48
N PHE A 116 7.73 13.16 13.51
CA PHE A 116 8.66 14.29 13.39
C PHE A 116 8.53 14.97 12.03
N LEU A 117 8.60 14.21 10.92
CA LEU A 117 8.46 14.77 9.58
C LEU A 117 7.09 15.43 9.39
N ARG A 118 6.02 14.79 9.87
CA ARG A 118 4.65 15.30 9.82
C ARG A 118 4.51 16.65 10.53
N ILE A 119 5.02 16.75 11.75
CA ILE A 119 4.85 17.91 12.63
C ILE A 119 5.79 19.06 12.24
N PHE A 120 7.03 18.78 11.84
CA PHE A 120 8.04 19.83 11.66
C PHE A 120 8.33 20.18 10.19
N ILE A 121 8.20 19.22 9.27
CA ILE A 121 8.61 19.40 7.86
C ILE A 121 7.39 19.52 6.94
N ILE A 122 6.50 18.53 6.97
CA ILE A 122 5.34 18.45 6.06
C ILE A 122 4.27 19.46 6.46
N ARG A 123 3.94 19.61 7.76
CA ARG A 123 3.08 20.69 8.28
C ARG A 123 1.83 20.99 7.43
N ASN A 124 1.20 19.95 6.90
CA ASN A 124 0.02 20.04 6.05
C ASN A 124 -0.80 18.76 6.22
N LYS A 125 -1.95 18.86 6.89
CA LYS A 125 -2.83 17.70 7.18
C LYS A 125 -3.48 17.16 5.91
N GLU A 126 -3.80 18.03 4.95
CA GLU A 126 -4.37 17.66 3.66
C GLU A 126 -3.43 16.75 2.88
N LEU A 127 -2.12 17.05 2.85
CA LEU A 127 -1.12 16.19 2.20
C LEU A 127 -0.93 14.84 2.90
N VAL A 128 -1.07 14.80 4.22
CA VAL A 128 -1.05 13.54 4.97
C VAL A 128 -2.27 12.70 4.60
N LEU A 129 -3.46 13.30 4.56
CA LEU A 129 -4.69 12.63 4.16
C LEU A 129 -4.62 12.16 2.70
N PHE A 130 -4.13 13.00 1.80
CA PHE A 130 -3.89 12.66 0.40
C PHE A 130 -2.97 11.44 0.26
N ALA A 131 -1.87 11.40 1.00
CA ALA A 131 -0.95 10.26 0.96
C ALA A 131 -1.60 8.95 1.45
N HIS A 132 -2.40 9.02 2.51
CA HIS A 132 -3.16 7.87 3.01
C HIS A 132 -4.23 7.40 2.02
N ASN A 133 -5.12 8.30 1.62
CA ASN A 133 -6.22 7.99 0.70
C ASN A 133 -5.70 7.50 -0.66
N GLY A 134 -4.64 8.12 -1.18
CA GLY A 134 -4.00 7.70 -2.42
C GLY A 134 -3.41 6.29 -2.30
N SER A 135 -2.67 6.01 -1.22
CA SER A 135 -2.10 4.67 -1.00
C SER A 135 -3.17 3.60 -0.85
N GLU A 136 -4.25 3.89 -0.11
CA GLU A 136 -5.38 2.98 0.08
C GLU A 136 -6.15 2.72 -1.22
N LYS A 137 -6.48 3.77 -1.99
CA LYS A 137 -7.18 3.62 -3.27
C LYS A 137 -6.36 2.84 -4.29
N VAL A 138 -5.07 3.15 -4.42
CA VAL A 138 -4.18 2.41 -5.32
C VAL A 138 -4.04 0.96 -4.88
N PHE A 139 -3.94 0.71 -3.57
CA PHE A 139 -3.85 -0.65 -3.06
C PHE A 139 -5.15 -1.45 -3.26
N SER A 140 -6.30 -0.84 -2.98
CA SER A 140 -7.61 -1.43 -3.27
C SER A 140 -7.79 -1.74 -4.76
N PHE A 141 -7.31 -0.84 -5.62
CA PHE A 141 -7.26 -1.08 -7.06
C PHE A 141 -6.37 -2.27 -7.41
N ALA A 142 -5.13 -2.32 -6.91
CA ALA A 142 -4.07 -3.24 -7.30
C ALA A 142 -4.15 -4.66 -6.70
N PHE A 143 -4.71 -4.77 -5.49
CA PHE A 143 -4.81 -6.03 -4.76
C PHE A 143 -5.50 -7.17 -5.55
N PRO A 144 -6.65 -6.96 -6.21
CA PRO A 144 -7.27 -8.03 -7.00
C PRO A 144 -6.43 -8.47 -8.20
N GLN A 145 -5.68 -7.59 -8.88
CA GLN A 145 -4.84 -8.02 -10.00
C GLN A 145 -3.60 -8.75 -9.51
N ILE A 146 -3.07 -8.36 -8.35
CA ILE A 146 -2.02 -9.09 -7.64
C ILE A 146 -2.48 -10.50 -7.29
N ARG A 147 -3.72 -10.63 -6.79
CA ARG A 147 -4.37 -11.92 -6.53
C ARG A 147 -4.46 -12.76 -7.80
N ASP A 148 -4.93 -12.18 -8.90
CA ASP A 148 -5.07 -12.88 -10.18
C ASP A 148 -3.71 -13.35 -10.71
N VAL A 149 -2.65 -12.53 -10.59
CA VAL A 149 -1.28 -12.90 -10.95
C VAL A 149 -0.77 -14.04 -10.06
N TYR A 150 -1.02 -13.99 -8.74
CA TYR A 150 -0.52 -15.00 -7.81
C TYR A 150 -1.11 -16.39 -8.06
N PHE A 151 -2.43 -16.46 -8.28
CA PHE A 151 -3.16 -17.71 -8.45
C PHE A 151 -3.23 -18.21 -9.91
N SER A 152 -2.71 -17.43 -10.85
CA SER A 152 -2.56 -17.87 -12.23
C SER A 152 -1.34 -18.76 -12.42
N ASN A 153 -1.45 -19.73 -13.34
CA ASN A 153 -0.31 -20.50 -13.85
C ASN A 153 0.44 -19.74 -14.97
N GLU A 154 -0.09 -18.61 -15.43
CA GLU A 154 0.49 -17.85 -16.53
C GLU A 154 1.67 -16.98 -16.05
N ILE A 155 2.83 -17.18 -16.66
CA ILE A 155 4.01 -16.35 -16.44
C ILE A 155 3.98 -15.11 -17.36
N ILE A 156 3.91 -13.93 -16.76
CA ILE A 156 3.83 -12.64 -17.46
C ILE A 156 5.24 -12.12 -17.74
N LYS A 157 5.74 -12.31 -18.96
CA LYS A 157 7.09 -11.93 -19.40
C LYS A 157 7.10 -11.01 -20.63
N GLY A 158 8.25 -10.40 -20.89
CA GLY A 158 8.53 -9.67 -22.14
C GLY A 158 7.49 -8.59 -22.47
N GLU A 159 6.98 -8.58 -23.69
CA GLU A 159 6.00 -7.61 -24.16
C GLU A 159 4.69 -7.64 -23.36
N LYS A 160 4.26 -8.83 -22.89
CA LYS A 160 3.06 -8.95 -22.07
C LYS A 160 3.22 -8.23 -20.73
N ALA A 161 4.39 -8.34 -20.10
CA ALA A 161 4.71 -7.60 -18.89
C ALA A 161 4.77 -6.08 -19.11
N LEU A 162 5.34 -5.64 -20.25
CA LEU A 162 5.37 -4.21 -20.60
C LEU A 162 3.97 -3.63 -20.76
N LYS A 163 3.08 -4.34 -21.47
CA LYS A 163 1.68 -3.95 -21.63
C LYS A 163 0.92 -3.96 -20.30
N TRP A 164 1.21 -4.95 -19.44
CA TRP A 164 0.64 -5.03 -18.10
C TRP A 164 1.02 -3.78 -17.28
N ASP A 165 2.33 -3.48 -17.19
CA ASP A 165 2.85 -2.33 -16.44
C ASP A 165 2.31 -0.99 -16.99
N GLU A 166 2.22 -0.85 -18.32
CA GLU A 166 1.68 0.35 -18.96
C GLU A 166 0.19 0.54 -18.68
N LYS A 167 -0.61 -0.52 -18.84
CA LYS A 167 -2.05 -0.50 -18.57
C LYS A 167 -2.32 -0.09 -17.13
N TYR A 168 -1.79 -0.84 -16.17
CA TYR A 168 -2.10 -0.61 -14.76
C TYR A 168 -1.47 0.66 -14.22
N GLY A 169 -0.25 1.00 -14.66
CA GLY A 169 0.37 2.27 -14.30
C GLY A 169 -0.40 3.50 -14.84
N THR A 170 -0.99 3.40 -16.03
CA THR A 170 -1.80 4.49 -16.60
C THR A 170 -3.13 4.63 -15.86
N ILE A 171 -3.84 3.52 -15.61
CA ILE A 171 -5.10 3.53 -14.85
C ILE A 171 -4.86 4.10 -13.44
N GLU A 172 -3.83 3.62 -12.75
CA GLU A 172 -3.46 4.13 -11.43
C GLU A 172 -3.29 5.66 -11.43
N GLN A 173 -2.49 6.18 -12.37
CA GLN A 173 -2.14 7.60 -12.38
C GLN A 173 -3.26 8.49 -12.89
N CYS A 174 -3.99 8.07 -13.93
CA CYS A 174 -4.95 8.91 -14.64
C CYS A 174 -6.40 8.70 -14.23
N GLU A 175 -6.76 7.54 -13.66
CA GLU A 175 -8.15 7.25 -13.24
C GLU A 175 -8.27 7.21 -11.72
N ILE A 176 -7.35 6.52 -11.04
CA ILE A 176 -7.43 6.31 -9.59
C ILE A 176 -6.94 7.54 -8.82
N LEU A 177 -5.77 8.07 -9.18
CA LEU A 177 -5.14 9.17 -8.46
C LEU A 177 -5.59 10.56 -8.95
N GLU A 178 -5.89 10.73 -10.23
CA GLU A 178 -6.26 12.03 -10.81
C GLU A 178 -7.38 12.76 -10.05
N PRO A 179 -8.49 12.10 -9.64
CA PRO A 179 -9.51 12.77 -8.84
C PRO A 179 -9.00 13.29 -7.49
N LEU A 180 -8.06 12.58 -6.86
CA LEU A 180 -7.45 13.02 -5.60
C LEU A 180 -6.55 14.24 -5.81
N TYR A 181 -5.83 14.31 -6.93
CA TYR A 181 -5.02 15.48 -7.27
C TYR A 181 -5.90 16.72 -7.52
N ASN A 182 -7.03 16.53 -8.21
CA ASN A 182 -7.98 17.61 -8.52
C ASN A 182 -8.74 18.13 -7.29
N GLN A 183 -8.79 17.35 -6.20
CA GLN A 183 -9.38 17.75 -4.92
C GLN A 183 -8.41 18.54 -4.02
N LEU A 184 -7.11 18.59 -4.35
CA LEU A 184 -6.14 19.31 -3.54
C LEU A 184 -6.30 20.83 -3.68
N SER A 185 -6.21 21.53 -2.57
CA SER A 185 -6.08 22.99 -2.54
C SER A 185 -4.82 23.44 -3.26
N GLU A 186 -4.83 24.64 -3.84
CA GLU A 186 -3.67 25.25 -4.50
C GLU A 186 -2.42 25.24 -3.60
N LYS A 187 -2.61 25.48 -2.30
CA LYS A 187 -1.52 25.43 -1.31
C LYS A 187 -0.97 24.01 -1.12
N ALA A 188 -1.83 23.00 -1.08
CA ALA A 188 -1.42 21.62 -0.92
C ALA A 188 -0.70 21.10 -2.17
N ILE A 189 -1.28 21.28 -3.37
CA ILE A 189 -0.65 20.83 -4.62
C ILE A 189 0.68 21.54 -4.89
N TRP A 190 0.79 22.85 -4.60
CA TRP A 190 2.07 23.57 -4.67
C TRP A 190 3.12 22.96 -3.73
N LYS A 191 2.71 22.62 -2.50
CA LYS A 191 3.62 22.02 -1.53
C LYS A 191 4.01 20.60 -1.94
N LEU A 192 3.06 19.82 -2.46
CA LEU A 192 3.30 18.48 -2.99
C LEU A 192 4.29 18.51 -4.17
N ASP A 193 4.13 19.45 -5.10
CA ASP A 193 5.07 19.67 -6.22
C ASP A 193 6.50 19.90 -5.70
N ARG A 194 6.64 20.80 -4.72
CA ARG A 194 7.94 21.10 -4.12
C ARG A 194 8.54 19.92 -3.38
N MET A 195 7.71 19.14 -2.68
CA MET A 195 8.12 17.92 -2.00
C MET A 195 8.64 16.90 -3.01
N ALA A 196 7.85 16.59 -4.04
CA ALA A 196 8.18 15.62 -5.07
C ALA A 196 9.44 16.02 -5.86
N LYS A 197 9.61 17.31 -6.17
CA LYS A 197 10.80 17.85 -6.84
C LYS A 197 11.99 18.06 -5.91
N GLY A 198 11.87 17.79 -4.61
CA GLY A 198 12.94 17.98 -3.62
C GLY A 198 13.43 19.44 -3.52
N LYS A 199 12.53 20.42 -3.62
CA LYS A 199 12.85 21.86 -3.56
C LYS A 199 12.95 22.36 -2.12
N GLY A 200 13.92 23.23 -1.83
CA GLY A 200 14.13 23.82 -0.50
C GLY A 200 14.47 22.76 0.55
N ILE A 201 13.77 22.78 1.70
CA ILE A 201 13.97 21.84 2.81
C ILE A 201 13.78 20.37 2.40
N PHE A 202 12.99 20.11 1.35
CA PHE A 202 12.71 18.76 0.87
C PHE A 202 13.89 18.12 0.11
N LYS A 203 14.93 18.91 -0.21
CA LYS A 203 16.18 18.42 -0.84
C LYS A 203 16.86 17.34 0.00
N LEU A 204 16.71 17.41 1.33
CA LEU A 204 17.26 16.46 2.29
C LEU A 204 16.43 15.16 2.37
N GLY A 205 15.13 15.23 2.09
CA GLY A 205 14.21 14.10 2.20
C GLY A 205 14.06 13.27 0.92
N VAL A 206 14.34 13.85 -0.25
CA VAL A 206 14.16 13.21 -1.57
C VAL A 206 15.50 13.15 -2.33
N PRO A 207 16.10 11.95 -2.49
CA PRO A 207 17.32 11.75 -3.26
C PRO A 207 17.21 12.31 -4.67
N LYS A 208 18.30 12.88 -5.21
CA LYS A 208 18.32 13.47 -6.58
C LYS A 208 17.76 12.51 -7.64
N LYS A 209 18.09 11.22 -7.54
CA LYS A 209 17.62 10.17 -8.45
C LYS A 209 16.10 9.92 -8.44
N LEU A 210 15.42 10.31 -7.37
CA LEU A 210 13.97 10.12 -7.17
C LEU A 210 13.14 11.39 -7.35
N ARG A 211 13.77 12.53 -7.67
CA ARG A 211 13.02 13.79 -7.78
C ARG A 211 12.11 13.78 -9.00
N PHE A 212 10.88 14.22 -8.77
CA PHE A 212 9.85 14.34 -9.78
C PHE A 212 10.28 15.28 -10.91
N ILE A 213 9.88 14.95 -12.14
CA ILE A 213 10.12 15.76 -13.34
C ILE A 213 8.79 15.83 -14.10
N GLY A 214 8.39 17.04 -14.49
CA GLY A 214 7.13 17.31 -15.18
C GLY A 214 6.18 18.16 -14.34
N ASP A 215 4.93 18.20 -14.77
CA ASP A 215 3.82 18.80 -14.02
C ASP A 215 3.15 17.73 -13.16
N ILE A 216 3.08 17.98 -11.85
CA ILE A 216 2.51 17.02 -10.90
C ILE A 216 0.99 16.88 -11.07
N ARG A 217 0.32 17.88 -11.67
CA ARG A 217 -1.10 17.81 -12.01
C ARG A 217 -1.35 16.94 -13.24
N ASN A 218 -0.36 16.77 -14.11
CA ASN A 218 -0.52 15.99 -15.33
C ASN A 218 -0.29 14.50 -15.05
N CYS A 219 -1.34 13.68 -15.18
CA CYS A 219 -1.22 12.23 -14.94
C CYS A 219 -0.21 11.53 -15.84
N LYS A 220 -0.05 11.97 -17.09
CA LYS A 220 0.92 11.39 -18.04
C LYS A 220 2.36 11.68 -17.59
N ASP A 221 2.62 12.85 -17.03
CA ASP A 221 3.93 13.17 -16.46
C ASP A 221 4.21 12.34 -15.20
N ARG A 222 3.19 12.11 -14.36
CA ARG A 222 3.31 11.19 -13.22
C ARG A 222 3.64 9.77 -13.64
N TYR A 223 2.94 9.22 -14.63
CA TYR A 223 3.24 7.91 -15.22
C TYR A 223 4.66 7.86 -15.80
N LYS A 224 5.03 8.85 -16.64
CA LYS A 224 6.38 8.94 -17.23
C LYS A 224 7.46 9.00 -16.16
N HIS A 225 7.24 9.71 -15.06
CA HIS A 225 8.18 9.74 -13.95
C HIS A 225 8.37 8.35 -13.34
N GLY A 226 7.28 7.61 -13.08
CA GLY A 226 7.35 6.22 -12.62
C GLY A 226 8.19 5.35 -13.55
N LYS A 227 7.88 5.39 -14.85
CA LYS A 227 8.58 4.62 -15.89
C LYS A 227 10.07 4.97 -16.02
N ASN A 228 10.40 6.26 -16.04
CA ASN A 228 11.74 6.73 -16.42
C ASN A 228 12.69 6.98 -15.24
N LYS A 229 12.16 7.10 -14.01
CA LYS A 229 12.98 7.36 -12.81
C LYS A 229 12.86 6.25 -11.78
N LEU A 230 11.65 5.80 -11.49
CA LEU A 230 11.44 4.81 -10.42
C LEU A 230 11.87 3.41 -10.88
N ILE A 231 11.60 3.00 -12.13
CA ILE A 231 12.08 1.70 -12.66
C ILE A 231 13.61 1.59 -12.60
N PRO A 232 14.41 2.54 -13.15
CA PRO A 232 15.86 2.43 -13.09
C PRO A 232 16.39 2.49 -11.65
N TYR A 233 15.77 3.31 -10.79
CA TYR A 233 16.12 3.35 -9.37
C TYR A 233 15.94 1.98 -8.71
N PHE A 234 14.77 1.37 -8.94
CA PHE A 234 14.39 0.10 -8.37
C PHE A 234 15.34 -1.02 -8.81
N LYS A 235 15.63 -1.13 -10.11
CA LYS A 235 16.59 -2.10 -10.66
C LYS A 235 17.98 -1.98 -10.02
N ASN A 236 18.47 -0.75 -9.85
CA ASN A 236 19.80 -0.51 -9.28
C ASN A 236 19.85 -0.63 -7.74
N SER A 237 18.71 -0.85 -7.07
CA SER A 237 18.64 -1.02 -5.62
C SER A 237 18.55 -2.49 -5.21
N ASN A 238 18.26 -3.38 -6.17
CA ASN A 238 18.15 -4.84 -5.99
C ASN A 238 19.31 -5.61 -6.64
N ASN A 239 20.30 -4.90 -7.20
CA ASN A 239 21.62 -5.39 -7.54
C ASN A 239 22.61 -4.90 -6.49
#